data_AF-A0A0J6VQ52-F1
#
_entry.id   AF-A0A0J6VQ52-F1
#
_cell.length_a   1.000
_cell.length_b   1.000
_cell.length_c   1.000
_cell.angle_alpha   90.00
_cell.angle_beta   90.00
_cell.angle_gamma   90.00
#
_symmetry.space_group_name_H-M   'P 1'
#
loop_
_entity.id
_entity.type
_entity.pdbx_description
1 polymer ?
#
loop_
_entity_poly.entity_id
_entity_poly.type
_entity_poly.pdbx_seq_one_letter_code
_entity_poly.pdbx_strand_id
1 'polypeptide(L)'
;MGSDILGNILDELDWRGLIAQSTDRDALADALAAGPVTVYSGFDPTAPSLHAGHLIPLLTLRRFQQAGHRPIVLAGGATGMIGDPRDIGERTLHTADTVAEWADRIRGQLERFVDFDSSETGAVIADNLSWTGPMSAIEFLRDIGKHFSVNVMLDRDTVRRRLEGDGISYTEFSYMLLQANDYVELHQRHGCTLQIGGSDQWGNIIAGVRLVRQKTGAGVHALTTPLVTDSEGKKFGKSTGGGSLWLDPEMTSPYAWYQYFINTADADVVPYLRWFTFLSAEEIAELETATAERPHERAAQRRLARELTTLVHGDEATASVEHASQALFGRAELADLDEPTLAAALREASSGEVAEIAPGAADSITELLVATGLVASKGAARRTIAEGGVSVNNVKIATDEWVPQPSDFLHGRWLVLRRGKRNVAGVQRVG
;
A
#
# COMPACT_ATOMS: atom_id res chain seq x y z
N MET A 1 -28.79 17.90 11.37
CA MET A 1 -29.53 16.65 11.64
C MET A 1 -29.00 15.62 10.68
N GLY A 2 -28.10 14.77 11.15
CA GLY A 2 -27.41 13.75 10.33
C GLY A 2 -26.33 13.04 11.15
N SER A 3 -26.65 12.65 12.39
CA SER A 3 -25.76 11.92 13.29
C SER A 3 -26.32 10.56 13.70
N ASP A 4 -27.27 10.02 12.92
CA ASP A 4 -27.73 8.65 13.09
C ASP A 4 -27.15 7.81 11.96
N ILE A 5 -26.57 6.65 12.31
CA ILE A 5 -25.79 5.69 11.51
C ILE A 5 -24.26 5.91 11.53
N LEU A 6 -23.68 6.09 12.72
CA LEU A 6 -22.43 5.37 13.01
C LEU A 6 -22.79 4.37 14.10
N GLY A 7 -23.02 3.12 13.70
CA GLY A 7 -22.99 2.00 14.63
C GLY A 7 -21.66 2.00 15.41
N ASN A 8 -21.58 1.23 16.48
CA ASN A 8 -20.33 1.08 17.23
C ASN A 8 -19.19 0.73 16.24
N ILE A 9 -17.96 1.19 16.47
CA ILE A 9 -16.80 0.89 15.60
C ILE A 9 -16.67 -0.61 15.29
N LEU A 10 -17.08 -1.49 16.21
CA LEU A 10 -17.13 -2.93 15.96
C LEU A 10 -18.15 -3.32 14.88
N ASP A 11 -19.34 -2.71 14.87
CA ASP A 11 -20.37 -2.96 13.85
C ASP A 11 -19.87 -2.52 12.47
N GLU A 12 -19.21 -1.37 12.40
CA GLU A 12 -18.62 -0.85 11.16
C GLU A 12 -17.56 -1.81 10.63
N LEU A 13 -16.67 -2.30 11.50
CA LEU A 13 -15.63 -3.25 11.12
C LEU A 13 -16.20 -4.63 10.76
N ASP A 14 -17.23 -5.13 11.44
CA ASP A 14 -17.88 -6.40 11.13
C ASP A 14 -18.64 -6.34 9.79
N TRP A 15 -19.41 -5.28 9.54
CA TRP A 15 -20.08 -5.10 8.24
C TRP A 15 -19.07 -5.02 7.09
N ARG A 16 -17.93 -4.33 7.31
CA ARG A 16 -16.84 -4.31 6.33
C ARG A 16 -16.14 -5.66 6.18
N GLY A 17 -16.31 -6.58 7.12
CA GLY A 17 -15.57 -7.85 7.16
C GLY A 17 -14.09 -7.64 7.48
N LEU A 18 -13.76 -6.61 8.28
CA LEU A 18 -12.40 -6.24 8.64
C LEU A 18 -11.91 -6.92 9.93
N ILE A 19 -12.68 -7.86 10.49
CA ILE A 19 -12.29 -8.55 11.72
C ILE A 19 -12.09 -10.04 11.43
N ALA A 20 -10.83 -10.46 11.44
CA ALA A 20 -10.43 -11.85 11.24
C ALA A 20 -10.46 -12.63 12.56
N GLN A 21 -9.85 -12.08 13.61
CA GLN A 21 -9.85 -12.65 14.96
C GLN A 21 -9.88 -11.52 15.98
N SER A 22 -10.36 -11.81 17.19
CA SER A 22 -10.26 -10.89 18.31
C SER A 22 -10.15 -11.66 19.62
N THR A 23 -9.74 -10.98 20.68
CA THR A 23 -10.07 -11.38 22.05
C THR A 23 -11.60 -11.33 22.26
N ASP A 24 -12.05 -11.59 23.50
CA ASP A 24 -13.45 -11.50 23.89
C ASP A 24 -14.12 -10.23 23.30
N ARG A 25 -15.18 -10.47 22.52
CA ARG A 25 -15.89 -9.46 21.73
C ARG A 25 -16.75 -8.56 22.62
N ASP A 26 -17.43 -9.15 23.59
CA ASP A 26 -18.32 -8.42 24.47
C ASP A 26 -17.51 -7.51 25.39
N ALA A 27 -16.41 -8.03 25.95
CA ALA A 27 -15.50 -7.22 26.77
C ALA A 27 -14.85 -6.07 25.99
N LEU A 28 -14.52 -6.28 24.70
CA LEU A 28 -14.00 -5.21 23.85
C LEU A 28 -15.09 -4.17 23.53
N ALA A 29 -16.32 -4.61 23.26
CA ALA A 29 -17.46 -3.71 23.03
C ALA A 29 -17.73 -2.83 24.25
N ASP A 30 -17.73 -3.42 25.45
CA ASP A 30 -17.89 -2.70 26.73
C ASP A 30 -16.78 -1.65 26.92
N ALA A 31 -15.52 -2.00 26.62
CA ALA A 31 -14.40 -1.08 26.73
C ALA A 31 -14.51 0.11 25.76
N LEU A 32 -14.94 -0.13 24.51
CA LEU A 32 -15.13 0.91 23.50
C LEU A 32 -16.34 1.81 23.82
N ALA A 33 -17.39 1.25 24.44
CA ALA A 33 -18.56 2.00 24.88
C ALA A 33 -18.30 2.85 26.13
N ALA A 34 -17.34 2.46 26.97
CA ALA A 34 -16.98 3.19 28.18
C ALA A 34 -16.27 4.52 27.91
N GLY A 35 -15.62 4.68 26.75
CA GLY A 35 -14.96 5.92 26.35
C GLY A 35 -13.82 5.73 25.34
N PRO A 36 -13.03 6.79 25.07
CA PRO A 36 -11.90 6.72 24.15
C PRO A 36 -10.87 5.66 24.57
N VAL A 37 -10.65 4.67 23.70
CA VAL A 37 -9.59 3.68 23.83
C VAL A 37 -8.35 4.16 23.08
N THR A 38 -7.17 3.88 23.62
CA THR A 38 -5.92 4.03 22.88
C THR A 38 -5.60 2.71 22.18
N VAL A 39 -5.57 2.74 20.84
CA VAL A 39 -5.32 1.58 19.96
C VAL A 39 -3.99 1.74 19.26
N TYR A 40 -3.22 0.66 19.07
CA TYR A 40 -1.98 0.73 18.30
C TYR A 40 -1.85 -0.33 17.21
N SER A 41 -1.05 -0.01 16.20
CA SER A 41 -0.54 -0.98 15.22
C SER A 41 0.95 -0.74 14.97
N GLY A 42 1.70 -1.82 14.80
CA GLY A 42 3.14 -1.81 14.63
C GLY A 42 3.55 -1.98 13.16
N PHE A 43 4.56 -1.22 12.74
CA PHE A 43 5.11 -1.24 11.39
C PHE A 43 6.64 -1.29 11.46
N ASP A 44 7.21 -2.41 11.03
CA ASP A 44 8.67 -2.56 10.98
C ASP A 44 9.24 -1.87 9.73
N PRO A 45 10.20 -0.94 9.88
CA PRO A 45 10.89 -0.29 8.77
C PRO A 45 11.82 -1.30 8.08
N THR A 46 11.28 -2.03 7.11
CA THR A 46 12.01 -3.03 6.31
C THR A 46 12.40 -2.52 4.94
N ALA A 47 11.95 -1.32 4.61
CA ALA A 47 12.16 -0.61 3.37
C ALA A 47 11.99 0.90 3.62
N PRO A 48 12.48 1.78 2.72
CA PRO A 48 12.37 3.24 2.88
C PRO A 48 10.94 3.79 2.79
N SER A 49 9.95 2.97 2.44
CA SER A 49 8.56 3.36 2.25
C SER A 49 7.61 2.25 2.72
N LEU A 50 6.41 2.64 3.13
CA LEU A 50 5.28 1.72 3.21
C LEU A 50 4.84 1.32 1.79
N HIS A 51 4.00 0.28 1.75
CA HIS A 51 3.43 -0.28 0.53
C HIS A 51 1.99 -0.71 0.77
N ALA A 52 1.25 -1.01 -0.29
CA ALA A 52 -0.19 -1.32 -0.26
C ALA A 52 -0.60 -2.38 0.79
N GLY A 53 0.26 -3.37 1.08
CA GLY A 53 0.02 -4.35 2.16
C GLY A 53 -0.17 -3.76 3.57
N HIS A 54 0.29 -2.53 3.82
CA HIS A 54 0.12 -1.84 5.11
C HIS A 54 -1.19 -1.03 5.20
N LEU A 55 -1.93 -0.89 4.09
CA LEU A 55 -3.13 -0.04 4.04
C LEU A 55 -4.22 -0.52 5.00
N ILE A 56 -4.46 -1.83 5.11
CA ILE A 56 -5.56 -2.33 5.96
C ILE A 56 -5.36 -1.96 7.44
N PRO A 57 -4.21 -2.25 8.09
CA PRO A 57 -3.98 -1.79 9.46
C PRO A 57 -4.05 -0.27 9.61
N LEU A 58 -3.48 0.50 8.69
CA LEU A 58 -3.47 1.98 8.73
C LEU A 58 -4.88 2.58 8.62
N LEU A 59 -5.67 2.10 7.66
CA LEU A 59 -7.04 2.53 7.48
C LEU A 59 -7.92 2.09 8.63
N THR A 60 -7.64 0.94 9.23
CA THR A 60 -8.33 0.50 10.46
C THR A 60 -8.01 1.46 11.61
N LEU A 61 -6.75 1.87 11.80
CA LEU A 61 -6.41 2.92 12.79
C LEU A 61 -7.18 4.21 12.53
N ARG A 62 -7.27 4.64 11.26
CA ARG A 62 -8.06 5.81 10.87
C ARG A 62 -9.55 5.67 11.23
N ARG A 63 -10.14 4.49 11.02
CA ARG A 63 -11.54 4.20 11.42
C ARG A 63 -11.73 4.32 12.92
N PHE A 64 -10.80 3.78 13.72
CA PHE A 64 -10.81 3.97 15.17
C PHE A 64 -10.73 5.46 15.53
N GLN A 65 -9.88 6.24 14.85
CA GLN A 65 -9.78 7.68 15.10
C GLN A 65 -11.07 8.43 14.79
N GLN A 66 -11.69 8.14 13.64
CA GLN A 66 -12.99 8.71 13.25
C GLN A 66 -14.12 8.33 14.21
N ALA A 67 -14.01 7.18 14.88
CA ALA A 67 -14.93 6.74 15.93
C ALA A 67 -14.63 7.35 17.31
N GLY A 68 -13.66 8.27 17.42
CA GLY A 68 -13.33 8.97 18.67
C GLY A 68 -12.33 8.24 19.56
N HIS A 69 -11.52 7.33 19.00
CA HIS A 69 -10.45 6.64 19.71
C HIS A 69 -9.08 7.23 19.34
N ARG A 70 -8.04 6.93 20.13
CA ARG A 70 -6.69 7.47 19.89
C ARG A 70 -5.80 6.43 19.21
N PRO A 71 -5.38 6.62 17.95
CA PRO A 71 -4.45 5.72 17.29
C PRO A 71 -2.99 6.00 17.71
N ILE A 72 -2.22 4.93 17.87
CA ILE A 72 -0.77 4.95 17.96
C ILE A 72 -0.21 4.18 16.76
N VAL A 73 0.61 4.84 15.97
CA VAL A 73 1.44 4.16 14.99
C VAL A 73 2.80 3.87 15.63
N LEU A 74 3.10 2.60 15.83
CA LEU A 74 4.38 2.18 16.39
C LEU A 74 5.36 1.88 15.25
N ALA A 75 6.38 2.72 15.11
CA ALA A 75 7.56 2.41 14.31
C ALA A 75 8.40 1.36 15.04
N GLY A 76 8.68 0.26 14.33
CA GLY A 76 9.48 -0.84 14.83
C GLY A 76 10.99 -0.59 14.72
N GLY A 77 11.52 0.50 15.26
CA GLY A 77 12.95 0.82 15.14
C GLY A 77 13.85 -0.29 15.68
N ALA A 78 13.51 -0.89 16.83
CA ALA A 78 14.23 -2.04 17.38
C ALA A 78 13.83 -3.38 16.73
N THR A 79 12.53 -3.61 16.52
CA THR A 79 12.02 -4.86 15.92
C THR A 79 12.49 -5.03 14.46
N GLY A 80 12.62 -3.94 13.71
CA GLY A 80 13.18 -3.91 12.36
C GLY A 80 14.67 -4.27 12.29
N MET A 81 15.44 -4.02 13.37
CA MET A 81 16.85 -4.47 13.49
C MET A 81 16.99 -5.96 13.82
N ILE A 82 15.89 -6.64 14.14
CA ILE A 82 15.84 -8.07 14.51
C ILE A 82 15.16 -8.88 13.40
N GLY A 83 14.02 -8.39 12.91
CA GLY A 83 13.22 -8.98 11.86
C GLY A 83 12.20 -10.03 12.34
N ASP A 84 10.92 -9.82 12.02
CA ASP A 84 9.88 -10.83 12.25
C ASP A 84 10.14 -12.10 11.42
N PRO A 85 10.23 -13.30 12.05
CA PRO A 85 10.49 -14.54 11.34
C PRO A 85 9.51 -14.79 10.21
N ARG A 86 10.03 -15.10 9.01
CA ARG A 86 9.20 -15.52 7.87
C ARG A 86 9.14 -17.03 7.79
N ASP A 87 8.18 -17.53 7.01
CA ASP A 87 8.05 -18.96 6.75
C ASP A 87 9.28 -19.57 6.06
N ILE A 88 10.02 -18.76 5.29
CA ILE A 88 11.19 -19.18 4.50
C ILE A 88 12.28 -18.11 4.59
N GLY A 89 13.51 -18.56 4.85
CA GLY A 89 14.70 -17.71 4.91
C GLY A 89 14.76 -16.81 6.15
N GLU A 90 15.98 -16.40 6.51
CA GLU A 90 16.23 -15.40 7.54
C GLU A 90 16.21 -13.98 6.92
N ARG A 91 15.75 -12.99 7.69
CA ARG A 91 15.77 -11.60 7.21
C ARG A 91 17.19 -11.04 7.18
N THR A 92 17.46 -10.20 6.17
CA THR A 92 18.66 -9.37 6.15
C THR A 92 18.51 -8.25 7.17
N LEU A 93 19.50 -8.11 8.06
CA LEU A 93 19.52 -7.03 9.05
C LEU A 93 20.08 -5.75 8.45
N HIS A 94 19.45 -4.62 8.76
CA HIS A 94 19.88 -3.29 8.33
C HIS A 94 20.61 -2.55 9.46
N THR A 95 21.44 -1.57 9.09
CA THR A 95 22.15 -0.74 10.08
C THR A 95 21.19 0.18 10.82
N ALA A 96 21.56 0.61 12.03
CA ALA A 96 20.74 1.54 12.81
C ALA A 96 20.50 2.87 12.07
N ASP A 97 21.51 3.38 11.36
CA ASP A 97 21.41 4.61 10.58
C ASP A 97 20.39 4.46 9.44
N THR A 98 20.40 3.32 8.73
CA THR A 98 19.42 3.02 7.67
C THR A 98 18.00 2.93 8.24
N VAL A 99 17.83 2.25 9.37
CA VAL A 99 16.52 2.09 10.03
C VAL A 99 15.98 3.44 10.49
N ALA A 100 16.83 4.32 11.04
CA ALA A 100 16.46 5.66 11.44
C ALA A 100 16.02 6.52 10.22
N GLU A 101 16.78 6.50 9.12
CA GLU A 101 16.40 7.21 7.89
C GLU A 101 15.03 6.75 7.36
N TRP A 102 14.79 5.44 7.37
CA TRP A 102 13.51 4.88 6.91
C TRP A 102 12.35 5.24 7.84
N ALA A 103 12.58 5.25 9.15
CA ALA A 103 11.57 5.66 10.12
C ALA A 103 11.10 7.11 9.89
N ASP A 104 12.03 8.03 9.58
CA ASP A 104 11.71 9.43 9.26
C ASP A 104 10.92 9.56 7.95
N ARG A 105 11.26 8.79 6.91
CA ARG A 105 10.49 8.77 5.66
C ARG A 105 9.08 8.22 5.86
N ILE A 106 8.94 7.13 6.63
CA ILE A 106 7.65 6.50 6.93
C ILE A 106 6.77 7.44 7.75
N ARG A 107 7.34 8.22 8.69
CA ARG A 107 6.60 9.22 9.48
C ARG A 107 5.75 10.15 8.60
N GLY A 108 6.34 10.74 7.56
CA GLY A 108 5.60 11.63 6.65
C GLY A 108 4.49 10.93 5.84
N GLN A 109 4.60 9.61 5.63
CA GLN A 109 3.53 8.84 4.99
C GLN A 109 2.36 8.58 5.95
N LEU A 110 2.64 8.39 7.24
CA LEU A 110 1.63 8.12 8.27
C LEU A 110 0.70 9.31 8.54
N GLU A 111 1.21 10.54 8.39
CA GLU A 111 0.44 11.79 8.47
C GLU A 111 -0.74 11.86 7.48
N ARG A 112 -0.76 11.02 6.45
CA ARG A 112 -1.87 10.92 5.49
C ARG A 112 -3.02 10.03 5.98
N PHE A 113 -2.74 9.15 6.94
CA PHE A 113 -3.67 8.13 7.41
C PHE A 113 -4.29 8.46 8.76
N VAL A 114 -3.62 9.23 9.60
CA VAL A 114 -4.12 9.59 10.94
C VAL A 114 -3.84 11.05 11.22
N ASP A 115 -4.74 11.69 11.95
CA ASP A 115 -4.67 13.12 12.27
C ASP A 115 -3.80 13.34 13.51
N PHE A 116 -2.78 14.18 13.37
CA PHE A 116 -1.89 14.58 14.45
C PHE A 116 -2.29 15.95 14.99
N ASP A 117 -2.79 15.97 16.22
CA ASP A 117 -3.16 17.21 16.92
C ASP A 117 -3.03 17.05 18.45
N SER A 118 -3.32 18.12 19.19
CA SER A 118 -3.25 18.13 20.65
C SER A 118 -4.54 17.64 21.33
N SER A 119 -5.49 17.07 20.60
CA SER A 119 -6.73 16.55 21.17
C SER A 119 -6.50 15.23 21.93
N GLU A 120 -7.50 14.80 22.68
CA GLU A 120 -7.47 13.50 23.37
C GLU A 120 -7.36 12.31 22.39
N THR A 121 -7.82 12.49 21.15
CA THR A 121 -7.80 11.50 20.06
C THR A 121 -6.69 11.75 19.04
N GLY A 122 -5.83 12.74 19.28
CA GLY A 122 -4.69 13.05 18.43
C GLY A 122 -3.74 11.87 18.32
N ALA A 123 -3.37 11.51 17.09
CA ALA A 123 -2.53 10.35 16.83
C ALA A 123 -1.14 10.50 17.47
N VAL A 124 -0.53 9.37 17.83
CA VAL A 124 0.84 9.34 18.36
C VAL A 124 1.70 8.46 17.48
N ILE A 125 2.88 8.94 17.11
CA ILE A 125 3.94 8.09 16.54
C ILE A 125 4.90 7.74 17.67
N ALA A 126 4.97 6.45 17.98
CA ALA A 126 5.94 5.90 18.92
C ALA A 126 7.04 5.14 18.16
N ASP A 127 8.22 5.05 18.75
CA ASP A 127 9.31 4.19 18.25
C ASP A 127 9.76 3.27 19.38
N ASN A 128 9.71 1.95 19.16
CA ASN A 128 10.09 0.98 20.17
C ASN A 128 11.60 0.96 20.49
N LEU A 129 12.43 1.62 19.68
CA LEU A 129 13.82 1.86 20.02
C LEU A 129 13.97 2.74 21.27
N SER A 130 12.98 3.59 21.58
CA SER A 130 13.02 4.48 22.75
C SER A 130 13.00 3.76 24.09
N TRP A 131 12.48 2.53 24.16
CA TRP A 131 12.54 1.67 25.35
C TRP A 131 13.44 0.46 25.17
N THR A 132 13.60 -0.04 23.95
CA THR A 132 14.44 -1.22 23.68
C THR A 132 15.93 -0.85 23.63
N GLY A 133 16.29 0.30 23.06
CA GLY A 133 17.67 0.78 22.97
C GLY A 133 18.40 0.91 24.31
N PRO A 134 17.80 1.53 25.35
CA PRO A 134 18.44 1.64 26.67
C PRO A 134 18.33 0.36 27.52
N MET A 135 17.58 -0.66 27.09
CA MET A 135 17.37 -1.88 27.87
C MET A 135 18.63 -2.75 27.87
N SER A 136 19.13 -3.08 29.07
CA SER A 136 20.24 -4.01 29.18
C SER A 136 19.81 -5.45 28.86
N ALA A 137 20.75 -6.27 28.39
CA ALA A 137 20.50 -7.68 28.15
C ALA A 137 20.00 -8.42 29.42
N ILE A 138 20.45 -8.01 30.61
CA ILE A 138 20.02 -8.59 31.88
C ILE A 138 18.55 -8.24 32.16
N GLU A 139 18.16 -6.97 31.97
CA GLU A 139 16.75 -6.55 32.12
C GLU A 139 15.85 -7.28 31.13
N PHE A 140 16.28 -7.39 29.86
CA PHE A 140 15.54 -8.15 28.85
C PHE A 140 15.29 -9.59 29.30
N LEU A 141 16.33 -10.33 29.68
CA LEU A 141 16.20 -11.73 30.09
C LEU A 141 15.40 -11.90 31.40
N ARG A 142 15.66 -11.05 32.39
CA ARG A 142 15.07 -11.14 33.74
C ARG A 142 13.63 -10.64 33.80
N ASP A 143 13.32 -9.54 33.13
CA ASP A 143 12.06 -8.82 33.31
C ASP A 143 11.07 -9.07 32.16
N ILE A 144 11.54 -9.65 31.04
CA ILE A 144 10.70 -10.08 29.92
C ILE A 144 10.87 -11.59 29.71
N GLY A 145 12.10 -12.05 29.48
CA GLY A 145 12.40 -13.45 29.08
C GLY A 145 11.83 -14.51 30.02
N LYS A 146 11.84 -14.27 31.35
CA LYS A 146 11.27 -15.22 32.34
C LYS A 146 9.78 -15.55 32.14
N HIS A 147 9.04 -14.72 31.40
CA HIS A 147 7.61 -14.90 31.15
C HIS A 147 7.31 -15.76 29.92
N PHE A 148 8.35 -16.17 29.18
CA PHE A 148 8.22 -16.94 27.94
C PHE A 148 8.79 -18.35 28.13
N SER A 149 7.89 -19.34 28.09
CA SER A 149 8.29 -20.74 28.04
C SER A 149 8.83 -21.07 26.65
N VAL A 150 10.07 -21.55 26.59
CA VAL A 150 10.70 -21.99 25.33
C VAL A 150 9.82 -23.02 24.61
N ASN A 151 9.25 -23.99 25.33
CA ASN A 151 8.38 -25.02 24.72
C ASN A 151 7.18 -24.38 23.99
N VAL A 152 6.52 -23.40 24.62
CA VAL A 152 5.37 -22.69 24.01
C VAL A 152 5.80 -21.88 22.79
N MET A 153 7.01 -21.32 22.80
CA MET A 153 7.53 -20.57 21.65
C MET A 153 7.84 -21.48 20.46
N LEU A 154 8.38 -22.69 20.71
CA LEU A 154 8.69 -23.69 19.69
C LEU A 154 7.43 -24.26 19.02
N ASP A 155 6.33 -24.37 19.77
CA ASP A 155 5.06 -24.92 19.27
C ASP A 155 4.33 -23.98 18.27
N ARG A 156 4.76 -22.72 18.12
CA ARG A 156 4.16 -21.81 17.14
C ARG A 156 4.47 -22.26 15.72
N ASP A 157 3.44 -22.34 14.86
CA ASP A 157 3.56 -22.93 13.52
C ASP A 157 4.66 -22.32 12.63
N THR A 158 4.89 -21.00 12.69
CA THR A 158 5.98 -20.34 11.94
C THR A 158 7.36 -20.82 12.42
N VAL A 159 7.54 -20.87 13.73
CA VAL A 159 8.80 -21.30 14.37
C VAL A 159 9.02 -22.79 14.13
N ARG A 160 7.98 -23.62 14.33
CA ARG A 160 8.02 -25.06 14.09
C ARG A 160 8.44 -25.40 12.65
N ARG A 161 7.82 -24.76 11.66
CA ARG A 161 8.17 -24.96 10.24
C ARG A 161 9.61 -24.56 9.93
N ARG A 162 10.09 -23.44 10.48
CA ARG A 162 11.49 -23.00 10.31
C ARG A 162 12.48 -23.97 10.97
N LEU A 163 12.16 -24.49 12.14
CA LEU A 163 12.99 -25.48 12.86
C LEU A 163 13.09 -26.83 12.15
N GLU A 164 12.04 -27.24 11.44
CA GLU A 164 12.04 -28.47 10.62
C GLU A 164 12.86 -28.30 9.32
N GLY A 165 13.11 -27.07 8.88
CA GLY A 165 13.85 -26.72 7.66
C GLY A 165 15.20 -26.07 7.92
N ASP A 166 15.35 -24.81 7.52
CA ASP A 166 16.63 -24.07 7.52
C ASP A 166 17.12 -23.63 8.92
N GLY A 167 16.31 -23.84 9.96
CA GLY A 167 16.54 -23.34 11.31
C GLY A 167 16.06 -21.91 11.52
N ILE A 168 16.15 -21.44 12.77
CA ILE A 168 15.84 -20.06 13.18
C ILE A 168 16.95 -19.59 14.13
N SER A 169 17.45 -18.37 13.93
CA SER A 169 18.45 -17.80 14.82
C SER A 169 17.83 -17.40 16.17
N TYR A 170 18.66 -17.29 17.21
CA TYR A 170 18.21 -16.78 18.50
C TYR A 170 17.66 -15.35 18.39
N THR A 171 18.22 -14.56 17.47
CA THR A 171 17.79 -13.20 17.15
C THR A 171 16.35 -13.18 16.65
N GLU A 172 16.05 -13.90 15.56
CA GLU A 172 14.68 -14.03 15.03
C GLU A 172 13.72 -14.65 16.05
N PHE A 173 14.17 -15.68 16.79
CA PHE A 173 13.36 -16.33 17.83
C PHE A 173 12.99 -15.39 18.98
N SER A 174 13.81 -14.36 19.25
CA SER A 174 13.60 -13.37 20.31
C SER A 174 12.67 -12.23 19.90
N TYR A 175 12.37 -12.07 18.60
CA TYR A 175 11.52 -10.99 18.07
C TYR A 175 10.16 -10.90 18.80
N MET A 176 9.51 -12.04 19.03
CA MET A 176 8.21 -12.11 19.73
C MET A 176 8.26 -11.46 21.12
N LEU A 177 9.38 -11.57 21.84
CA LEU A 177 9.51 -10.99 23.18
C LEU A 177 9.52 -9.46 23.11
N LEU A 178 10.19 -8.91 22.10
CA LEU A 178 10.24 -7.46 21.87
C LEU A 178 8.87 -6.92 21.50
N GLN A 179 8.19 -7.52 20.51
CA GLN A 179 6.85 -7.08 20.12
C GLN A 179 5.83 -7.22 21.26
N ALA A 180 5.96 -8.26 22.10
CA ALA A 180 5.11 -8.38 23.28
C ALA A 180 5.41 -7.29 24.34
N ASN A 181 6.68 -6.92 24.51
CA ASN A 181 7.08 -5.85 25.42
C ASN A 181 6.61 -4.47 24.94
N ASP A 182 6.50 -4.27 23.63
CA ASP A 182 5.94 -3.03 23.08
C ASP A 182 4.53 -2.76 23.59
N TYR A 183 3.70 -3.80 23.72
CA TYR A 183 2.36 -3.65 24.32
C TYR A 183 2.46 -3.23 25.80
N VAL A 184 3.38 -3.81 26.57
CA VAL A 184 3.60 -3.43 27.97
C VAL A 184 3.99 -1.96 28.09
N GLU A 185 4.94 -1.50 27.27
CA GLU A 185 5.43 -0.13 27.29
C GLU A 185 4.36 0.86 26.83
N LEU A 186 3.63 0.58 25.74
CA LEU A 186 2.55 1.44 25.26
C LEU A 186 1.38 1.48 26.25
N HIS A 187 1.08 0.38 26.93
CA HIS A 187 0.09 0.35 28.00
C HIS A 187 0.51 1.28 29.16
N GLN A 188 1.76 1.20 29.61
CA GLN A 188 2.27 2.02 30.71
C GLN A 188 2.41 3.50 30.35
N ARG A 189 2.84 3.81 29.12
CA ARG A 189 3.14 5.19 28.68
C ARG A 189 1.90 5.94 28.20
N HIS A 190 0.97 5.24 27.56
CA HIS A 190 -0.15 5.85 26.85
C HIS A 190 -1.52 5.27 27.24
N GLY A 191 -1.58 4.36 28.21
CA GLY A 191 -2.84 3.69 28.57
C GLY A 191 -3.40 2.87 27.41
N CYS A 192 -2.54 2.36 26.52
CA CYS A 192 -2.98 1.55 25.38
C CYS A 192 -3.65 0.25 25.83
N THR A 193 -4.83 -0.04 25.31
CA THR A 193 -5.64 -1.22 25.69
C THR A 193 -6.13 -2.05 24.50
N LEU A 194 -5.77 -1.68 23.27
CA LEU A 194 -6.06 -2.46 22.07
C LEU A 194 -4.86 -2.47 21.12
N GLN A 195 -4.45 -3.66 20.68
CA GLN A 195 -3.54 -3.81 19.54
C GLN A 195 -4.29 -4.34 18.32
N ILE A 196 -4.01 -3.74 17.16
CA ILE A 196 -4.47 -4.24 15.87
C ILE A 196 -3.32 -4.59 14.91
N GLY A 197 -3.54 -5.54 14.03
CA GLY A 197 -2.59 -5.94 12.98
C GLY A 197 -3.18 -6.95 12.00
N GLY A 198 -2.38 -7.39 11.03
CA GLY A 198 -2.79 -8.46 10.10
C GLY A 198 -3.02 -9.79 10.82
N SER A 199 -3.81 -10.70 10.24
CA SER A 199 -4.11 -12.01 10.85
C SER A 199 -2.87 -12.90 11.03
N ASP A 200 -1.82 -12.69 10.24
CA ASP A 200 -0.50 -13.30 10.41
C ASP A 200 0.20 -12.89 11.71
N GLN A 201 -0.16 -11.73 12.28
CA GLN A 201 0.44 -11.19 13.51
C GLN A 201 -0.25 -11.68 14.80
N TRP A 202 -1.34 -12.46 14.71
CA TRP A 202 -2.15 -12.87 15.86
C TRP A 202 -1.32 -13.42 17.03
N GLY A 203 -0.40 -14.36 16.75
CA GLY A 203 0.37 -14.99 17.81
C GLY A 203 1.35 -14.04 18.52
N ASN A 204 1.86 -13.02 17.83
CA ASN A 204 2.73 -12.01 18.44
C ASN A 204 1.88 -11.02 19.28
N ILE A 205 0.71 -10.63 18.76
CA ILE A 205 -0.23 -9.74 19.44
C ILE A 205 -0.72 -10.35 20.77
N ILE A 206 -1.13 -11.61 20.74
CA ILE A 206 -1.59 -12.32 21.95
C ILE A 206 -0.45 -12.55 22.96
N ALA A 207 0.79 -12.70 22.49
CA ALA A 207 1.93 -12.72 23.40
C ALA A 207 2.06 -11.40 24.18
N GLY A 208 1.79 -10.25 23.53
CA GLY A 208 1.69 -8.94 24.17
C GLY A 208 0.57 -8.87 25.20
N VAL A 209 -0.66 -9.26 24.83
CA VAL A 209 -1.82 -9.31 25.76
C VAL A 209 -1.49 -10.12 27.02
N ARG A 210 -0.89 -11.31 26.84
CA ARG A 210 -0.47 -12.17 27.94
C ARG A 210 0.58 -11.51 28.82
N LEU A 211 1.59 -10.88 28.21
CA LEU A 211 2.69 -10.24 28.94
C LEU A 211 2.21 -9.02 29.74
N VAL A 212 1.32 -8.20 29.18
CA VAL A 212 0.68 -7.08 29.89
C VAL A 212 0.00 -7.58 31.15
N ARG A 213 -0.82 -8.64 31.04
CA ARG A 213 -1.49 -9.24 32.21
C ARG A 213 -0.49 -9.76 33.24
N GLN A 214 0.59 -10.40 32.82
CA GLN A 214 1.61 -10.95 33.73
C GLN A 214 2.42 -9.87 34.44
N LYS A 215 2.73 -8.75 33.78
CA LYS A 215 3.58 -7.68 34.34
C LYS A 215 2.79 -6.61 35.09
N THR A 216 1.57 -6.32 34.68
CA THR A 216 0.78 -5.19 35.19
C THR A 216 -0.52 -5.61 35.87
N GLY A 217 -0.99 -6.84 35.63
CA GLY A 217 -2.30 -7.30 36.08
C GLY A 217 -3.48 -6.81 35.22
N ALA A 218 -3.26 -5.90 34.27
CA ALA A 218 -4.32 -5.33 33.44
C ALA A 218 -4.83 -6.31 32.37
N GLY A 219 -6.13 -6.20 32.05
CA GLY A 219 -6.73 -6.81 30.87
C GLY A 219 -6.66 -5.85 29.68
N VAL A 220 -6.17 -6.33 28.56
CA VAL A 220 -6.08 -5.57 27.30
C VAL A 220 -6.53 -6.47 26.14
N HIS A 221 -6.83 -5.87 25.00
CA HIS A 221 -7.52 -6.52 23.89
C HIS A 221 -6.63 -6.69 22.65
N ALA A 222 -7.04 -7.58 21.77
CA ALA A 222 -6.44 -7.77 20.46
C ALA A 222 -7.52 -7.92 19.39
N LEU A 223 -7.24 -7.39 18.21
CA LEU A 223 -8.08 -7.56 17.02
C LEU A 223 -7.18 -7.67 15.79
N THR A 224 -7.43 -8.63 14.91
CA THR A 224 -6.70 -8.74 13.65
C THR A 224 -7.62 -8.51 12.46
N THR A 225 -7.04 -7.95 11.41
CA THR A 225 -7.69 -7.73 10.12
C THR A 225 -7.35 -8.87 9.15
N PRO A 226 -8.23 -9.16 8.16
CA PRO A 226 -7.94 -10.21 7.18
C PRO A 226 -6.71 -9.88 6.33
N LEU A 227 -6.01 -10.92 5.89
CA LEU A 227 -5.05 -10.80 4.79
C LEU A 227 -5.82 -10.62 3.48
N VAL A 228 -5.39 -9.64 2.68
CA VAL A 228 -6.05 -9.34 1.40
C VAL A 228 -5.48 -10.22 0.30
N THR A 229 -6.35 -11.06 -0.27
CA THR A 229 -6.10 -11.82 -1.49
C THR A 229 -7.13 -11.41 -2.54
N ASP A 230 -6.76 -11.48 -3.82
CA ASP A 230 -7.74 -11.39 -4.89
C ASP A 230 -8.51 -12.70 -5.07
N SER A 231 -9.53 -12.66 -5.92
CA SER A 231 -10.37 -13.80 -6.30
C SER A 231 -9.60 -14.95 -6.96
N GLU A 232 -8.38 -14.71 -7.44
CA GLU A 232 -7.46 -15.72 -8.00
C GLU A 232 -6.49 -16.29 -6.93
N GLY A 233 -6.58 -15.83 -5.68
CA GLY A 233 -5.72 -16.25 -4.57
C GLY A 233 -4.33 -15.61 -4.57
N LYS A 234 -4.07 -14.60 -5.40
CA LYS A 234 -2.82 -13.83 -5.37
C LYS A 234 -2.85 -12.81 -4.24
N LYS A 235 -1.68 -12.56 -3.66
CA LYS A 235 -1.51 -11.55 -2.61
C LYS A 235 -1.69 -10.15 -3.18
N PHE A 236 -2.52 -9.35 -2.52
CA PHE A 236 -2.72 -7.94 -2.83
C PHE A 236 -1.43 -7.12 -2.68
N GLY A 237 -1.33 -6.03 -3.44
CA GLY A 237 -0.21 -5.07 -3.36
C GLY A 237 1.07 -5.51 -4.07
N LYS A 238 0.98 -6.51 -4.95
CA LYS A 238 2.06 -6.92 -5.86
C LYS A 238 1.80 -6.41 -7.28
N SER A 239 2.77 -5.69 -7.82
CA SER A 239 2.79 -5.29 -9.23
C SER A 239 2.88 -6.50 -10.16
N THR A 240 2.55 -6.31 -11.43
CA THR A 240 2.65 -7.34 -12.49
C THR A 240 4.07 -7.88 -12.67
N GLY A 241 5.10 -7.12 -12.27
CA GLY A 241 6.51 -7.53 -12.23
C GLY A 241 6.97 -8.19 -10.91
N GLY A 242 6.07 -8.44 -9.95
CA GLY A 242 6.38 -9.09 -8.67
C GLY A 242 6.90 -8.16 -7.55
N GLY A 243 7.15 -6.89 -7.86
CA GLY A 243 7.53 -5.86 -6.89
C GLY A 243 6.36 -5.37 -6.03
N SER A 244 6.66 -4.76 -4.89
CA SER A 244 5.63 -4.14 -4.03
C SER A 244 5.10 -2.83 -4.63
N LEU A 245 3.84 -2.51 -4.36
CA LEU A 245 3.23 -1.22 -4.72
C LEU A 245 3.48 -0.22 -3.58
N TRP A 246 4.45 0.68 -3.76
CA TRP A 246 4.92 1.60 -2.72
C TRP A 246 4.02 2.83 -2.59
N LEU A 247 3.99 3.45 -1.40
CA LEU A 247 3.30 4.72 -1.18
C LEU A 247 4.15 5.94 -1.60
N ASP A 248 5.47 5.75 -1.64
CA ASP A 248 6.42 6.77 -2.09
C ASP A 248 6.30 6.99 -3.61
N PRO A 249 6.03 8.24 -4.06
CA PRO A 249 5.82 8.55 -5.47
C PRO A 249 7.06 8.36 -6.36
N GLU A 250 8.27 8.34 -5.79
CA GLU A 250 9.51 8.06 -6.54
C GLU A 250 9.72 6.56 -6.74
N MET A 251 9.20 5.73 -5.83
CA MET A 251 9.26 4.26 -5.94
C MET A 251 8.09 3.67 -6.71
N THR A 252 6.92 4.27 -6.62
CA THR A 252 5.72 3.92 -7.39
C THR A 252 5.03 5.22 -7.75
N SER A 253 5.09 5.59 -9.04
CA SER A 253 4.47 6.83 -9.50
C SER A 253 2.97 6.86 -9.18
N PRO A 254 2.37 8.05 -8.93
CA PRO A 254 0.92 8.17 -8.75
C PRO A 254 0.14 7.58 -9.92
N TYR A 255 0.70 7.61 -11.14
CA TYR A 255 0.10 6.96 -12.31
C TYR A 255 0.08 5.44 -12.17
N ALA A 256 1.20 4.80 -11.82
CA ALA A 256 1.27 3.36 -11.59
C ALA A 256 0.35 2.93 -10.44
N TRP A 257 0.29 3.73 -9.37
CA TRP A 257 -0.65 3.53 -8.25
C TRP A 257 -2.10 3.52 -8.72
N TYR A 258 -2.54 4.57 -9.43
CA TYR A 258 -3.89 4.64 -9.99
C TYR A 258 -4.18 3.50 -10.95
N GLN A 259 -3.22 3.17 -11.84
CA GLN A 259 -3.36 2.08 -12.81
C GLN A 259 -3.45 0.71 -12.15
N TYR A 260 -2.87 0.50 -10.98
CA TYR A 260 -3.05 -0.73 -10.23
C TYR A 260 -4.52 -0.91 -9.82
N PHE A 261 -5.13 0.13 -9.24
CA PHE A 261 -6.52 0.07 -8.74
C PHE A 261 -7.58 0.18 -9.84
N ILE A 262 -7.31 0.91 -10.93
CA ILE A 262 -8.23 0.95 -12.06
C ILE A 262 -8.36 -0.43 -12.72
N ASN A 263 -7.32 -1.27 -12.57
CA ASN A 263 -7.24 -2.60 -13.15
C ASN A 263 -7.72 -3.72 -12.22
N THR A 264 -8.24 -3.40 -11.03
CA THR A 264 -8.91 -4.38 -10.16
C THR A 264 -10.05 -5.10 -10.90
N ALA A 265 -10.12 -6.42 -10.73
CA ALA A 265 -11.15 -7.25 -11.33
C ALA A 265 -12.55 -6.91 -10.77
N ASP A 266 -13.59 -7.13 -11.58
CA ASP A 266 -14.98 -6.88 -11.16
C ASP A 266 -15.36 -7.69 -9.91
N ALA A 267 -14.81 -8.89 -9.75
CA ALA A 267 -15.04 -9.75 -8.58
C ALA A 267 -14.44 -9.19 -7.27
N ASP A 268 -13.41 -8.36 -7.37
CA ASP A 268 -12.62 -7.90 -6.22
C ASP A 268 -12.91 -6.44 -5.84
N VAL A 269 -13.43 -5.64 -6.79
CA VAL A 269 -13.56 -4.19 -6.62
C VAL A 269 -14.52 -3.80 -5.49
N VAL A 270 -15.63 -4.51 -5.30
CA VAL A 270 -16.61 -4.21 -4.25
C VAL A 270 -16.05 -4.54 -2.85
N PRO A 271 -15.45 -5.72 -2.61
CA PRO A 271 -14.68 -5.97 -1.39
C PRO A 271 -13.61 -4.91 -1.13
N TYR A 272 -12.86 -4.51 -2.17
CA TYR A 272 -11.79 -3.53 -2.02
C TYR A 272 -12.32 -2.14 -1.67
N LEU A 273 -13.40 -1.68 -2.30
CA LEU A 273 -14.09 -0.44 -1.89
C LEU A 273 -14.47 -0.52 -0.41
N ARG A 274 -15.07 -1.64 0.02
CA ARG A 274 -15.48 -1.82 1.41
C ARG A 274 -14.33 -1.80 2.40
N TRP A 275 -13.17 -2.37 2.05
CA TRP A 275 -12.02 -2.43 2.95
C TRP A 275 -11.18 -1.16 2.97
N PHE A 276 -10.92 -0.59 1.78
CA PHE A 276 -9.90 0.44 1.59
C PHE A 276 -10.44 1.87 1.55
N THR A 277 -11.75 2.07 1.56
CA THR A 277 -12.36 3.40 1.47
C THR A 277 -13.28 3.70 2.65
N PHE A 278 -13.74 4.94 2.75
CA PHE A 278 -14.71 5.40 3.76
C PHE A 278 -16.11 5.58 3.19
N LEU A 279 -16.41 4.95 2.05
CA LEU A 279 -17.73 4.98 1.44
C LEU A 279 -18.79 4.35 2.34
N SER A 280 -20.01 4.88 2.25
CA SER A 280 -21.17 4.32 2.94
C SER A 280 -21.61 2.99 2.34
N ALA A 281 -22.45 2.25 3.07
CA ALA A 281 -23.03 1.01 2.56
C ALA A 281 -23.89 1.25 1.31
N GLU A 282 -24.61 2.37 1.26
CA GLU A 282 -25.42 2.77 0.10
C GLU A 282 -24.54 3.07 -1.12
N GLU A 283 -23.48 3.88 -0.95
CA GLU A 283 -22.54 4.19 -2.05
C GLU A 283 -21.90 2.92 -2.63
N ILE A 284 -21.55 1.96 -1.78
CA ILE A 284 -20.97 0.69 -2.21
C ILE A 284 -22.02 -0.16 -2.95
N ALA A 285 -23.26 -0.23 -2.46
CA ALA A 285 -24.33 -0.98 -3.12
C ALA A 285 -24.69 -0.40 -4.50
N GLU A 286 -24.63 0.92 -4.67
CA GLU A 286 -24.78 1.58 -5.98
C GLU A 286 -23.66 1.17 -6.94
N LEU A 287 -22.41 1.14 -6.48
CA LEU A 287 -21.25 0.74 -7.28
C LEU A 287 -21.24 -0.75 -7.60
N GLU A 288 -21.74 -1.60 -6.70
CA GLU A 288 -21.96 -3.03 -6.94
C GLU A 288 -22.98 -3.23 -8.06
N THR A 289 -24.13 -2.54 -7.99
CA THR A 289 -25.16 -2.56 -9.05
C THR A 289 -24.59 -2.07 -10.38
N ALA A 290 -23.83 -0.96 -10.37
CA ALA A 290 -23.17 -0.44 -11.57
C ALA A 290 -22.15 -1.42 -12.16
N THR A 291 -21.45 -2.19 -11.34
CA THR A 291 -20.49 -3.21 -11.79
C THR A 291 -21.22 -4.38 -12.46
N ALA A 292 -22.36 -4.82 -11.91
CA ALA A 292 -23.17 -5.88 -12.48
C ALA A 292 -23.86 -5.48 -13.80
N GLU A 293 -24.44 -4.28 -13.85
CA GLU A 293 -25.24 -3.84 -15.00
C GLU A 293 -24.39 -3.17 -16.10
N ARG A 294 -23.33 -2.46 -15.72
CA ARG A 294 -22.52 -1.63 -16.63
C ARG A 294 -21.01 -1.85 -16.42
N PRO A 295 -20.51 -3.11 -16.46
CA PRO A 295 -19.10 -3.42 -16.19
C PRO A 295 -18.13 -2.71 -17.14
N HIS A 296 -18.53 -2.50 -18.39
CA HIS A 296 -17.74 -1.78 -19.40
C HIS A 296 -17.42 -0.33 -19.00
N GLU A 297 -18.22 0.28 -18.12
CA GLU A 297 -17.94 1.60 -17.60
C GLU A 297 -16.86 1.58 -16.54
N ARG A 298 -16.62 0.49 -15.80
CA ARG A 298 -15.63 0.43 -14.71
C ARG A 298 -15.80 1.52 -13.64
N ALA A 299 -17.05 1.84 -13.29
CA ALA A 299 -17.37 2.91 -12.34
C ALA A 299 -16.77 2.65 -10.95
N ALA A 300 -16.90 1.41 -10.44
CA ALA A 300 -16.34 1.00 -9.16
C ALA A 300 -14.81 1.09 -9.12
N GLN A 301 -14.12 0.66 -10.19
CA GLN A 301 -12.66 0.72 -10.25
C GLN A 301 -12.15 2.16 -10.31
N ARG A 302 -12.85 3.05 -11.06
CA ARG A 302 -12.51 4.47 -11.06
C ARG A 302 -12.68 5.09 -9.69
N ARG A 303 -13.77 4.76 -8.98
CA ARG A 303 -13.96 5.23 -7.60
C ARG A 303 -12.84 4.74 -6.70
N LEU A 304 -12.52 3.45 -6.73
CA LEU A 304 -11.44 2.86 -5.92
C LEU A 304 -10.09 3.53 -6.20
N ALA A 305 -9.73 3.67 -7.49
CA ALA A 305 -8.47 4.29 -7.90
C ALA A 305 -8.40 5.75 -7.47
N ARG A 306 -9.49 6.52 -7.62
CA ARG A 306 -9.57 7.92 -7.16
C ARG A 306 -9.40 8.03 -5.65
N GLU A 307 -10.20 7.30 -4.87
CA GLU A 307 -10.17 7.34 -3.40
C GLU A 307 -8.75 7.03 -2.88
N LEU A 308 -8.11 5.97 -3.41
CA LEU A 308 -6.78 5.58 -2.94
C LEU A 308 -5.65 6.45 -3.47
N THR A 309 -5.80 7.02 -4.66
CA THR A 309 -4.81 8.00 -5.17
C THR A 309 -4.92 9.30 -4.39
N THR A 310 -6.12 9.78 -4.10
CA THR A 310 -6.33 11.00 -3.28
C THR A 310 -5.82 10.79 -1.87
N LEU A 311 -6.11 9.64 -1.26
CA LEU A 311 -5.63 9.32 0.07
C LEU A 311 -4.09 9.36 0.17
N VAL A 312 -3.39 8.81 -0.81
CA VAL A 312 -1.94 8.64 -0.76
C VAL A 312 -1.19 9.83 -1.37
N HIS A 313 -1.67 10.40 -2.47
CA HIS A 313 -0.95 11.40 -3.26
C HIS A 313 -1.66 12.76 -3.33
N GLY A 314 -2.85 12.89 -2.75
CA GLY A 314 -3.63 14.14 -2.73
C GLY A 314 -4.42 14.39 -4.01
N ASP A 315 -5.32 15.36 -3.95
CA ASP A 315 -6.29 15.64 -5.03
C ASP A 315 -5.64 16.11 -6.33
N GLU A 316 -4.56 16.91 -6.23
CA GLU A 316 -3.85 17.41 -7.40
C GLU A 316 -3.22 16.28 -8.22
N ALA A 317 -2.52 15.36 -7.55
CA ALA A 317 -1.94 14.19 -8.19
C ALA A 317 -3.03 13.28 -8.79
N THR A 318 -4.14 13.08 -8.08
CA THR A 318 -5.28 12.31 -8.60
C THR A 318 -5.85 12.94 -9.86
N ALA A 319 -6.11 14.25 -9.86
CA ALA A 319 -6.63 14.95 -11.02
C ALA A 319 -5.66 14.86 -12.22
N SER A 320 -4.37 15.04 -11.98
CA SER A 320 -3.34 14.92 -13.02
C SER A 320 -3.29 13.52 -13.62
N VAL A 321 -3.33 12.47 -12.79
CA VAL A 321 -3.30 11.07 -13.24
C VAL A 321 -4.58 10.67 -13.98
N GLU A 322 -5.75 11.15 -13.55
CA GLU A 322 -7.01 10.94 -14.26
C GLU A 322 -6.99 11.59 -15.64
N HIS A 323 -6.47 12.81 -15.72
CA HIS A 323 -6.29 13.51 -16.98
C HIS A 323 -5.32 12.76 -17.90
N ALA A 324 -4.14 12.36 -17.38
CA ALA A 324 -3.15 11.61 -18.15
C ALA A 324 -3.70 10.28 -18.68
N SER A 325 -4.44 9.55 -17.85
CA SER A 325 -5.10 8.29 -18.21
C SER A 325 -6.14 8.49 -19.32
N GLN A 326 -6.81 9.65 -19.38
CA GLN A 326 -7.74 9.97 -20.47
C GLN A 326 -6.99 10.41 -21.74
N ALA A 327 -5.97 11.24 -21.59
CA ALA A 327 -5.22 11.83 -22.68
C ALA A 327 -4.39 10.79 -23.46
N LEU A 328 -3.75 9.83 -22.78
CA LEU A 328 -3.00 8.74 -23.44
C LEU A 328 -3.86 7.90 -24.39
N PHE A 329 -5.16 7.83 -24.15
CA PHE A 329 -6.12 7.11 -24.99
C PHE A 329 -7.01 8.03 -25.83
N GLY A 330 -6.61 9.30 -26.01
CA GLY A 330 -7.25 10.25 -26.92
C GLY A 330 -8.63 10.73 -26.49
N ARG A 331 -8.90 10.73 -25.17
CA ARG A 331 -10.13 11.28 -24.58
C ARG A 331 -9.93 12.68 -23.99
N ALA A 332 -8.69 13.16 -23.97
CA ALA A 332 -8.30 14.49 -23.53
C ALA A 332 -7.03 14.94 -24.28
N GLU A 333 -6.65 16.21 -24.15
CA GLU A 333 -5.49 16.79 -24.82
C GLU A 333 -4.19 16.44 -24.07
N LEU A 334 -3.18 15.95 -24.80
CA LEU A 334 -1.89 15.59 -24.21
C LEU A 334 -1.02 16.80 -23.85
N ALA A 335 -1.28 17.94 -24.50
CA ALA A 335 -0.50 19.16 -24.31
C ALA A 335 -0.72 19.82 -22.93
N ASP A 336 -1.82 19.49 -22.26
CA ASP A 336 -2.19 20.05 -20.96
C ASP A 336 -1.57 19.28 -19.78
N LEU A 337 -0.91 18.13 -20.03
CA LEU A 337 -0.24 17.34 -19.00
C LEU A 337 1.11 17.95 -18.63
N ASP A 338 1.45 17.97 -17.35
CA ASP A 338 2.81 18.27 -16.92
C ASP A 338 3.81 17.19 -17.38
N GLU A 339 5.09 17.57 -17.57
CA GLU A 339 6.14 16.65 -18.03
C GLU A 339 6.32 15.43 -17.09
N PRO A 340 6.39 15.58 -15.76
CA PRO A 340 6.53 14.45 -14.85
C PRO A 340 5.42 13.39 -15.00
N THR A 341 4.16 13.82 -15.10
CA THR A 341 3.00 12.94 -15.22
C THR A 341 3.01 12.23 -16.57
N LEU A 342 3.31 12.95 -17.66
CA LEU A 342 3.45 12.34 -18.99
C LEU A 342 4.58 11.30 -19.01
N ALA A 343 5.73 11.61 -18.41
CA ALA A 343 6.87 10.71 -18.34
C ALA A 343 6.54 9.43 -17.55
N ALA A 344 5.89 9.56 -16.38
CA ALA A 344 5.45 8.42 -15.58
C ALA A 344 4.44 7.55 -16.36
N ALA A 345 3.47 8.19 -17.01
CA ALA A 345 2.43 7.52 -17.77
C ALA A 345 2.99 6.73 -18.98
N LEU A 346 3.96 7.32 -19.69
CA LEU A 346 4.64 6.67 -20.81
C LEU A 346 5.57 5.54 -20.38
N ARG A 347 6.29 5.68 -19.26
CA ARG A 347 7.12 4.61 -18.70
C ARG A 347 6.26 3.42 -18.32
N GLU A 348 5.14 3.65 -17.64
CA GLU A 348 4.20 2.59 -17.26
C GLU A 348 3.60 1.91 -18.49
N ALA A 349 3.12 2.68 -19.47
CA ALA A 349 2.56 2.13 -20.71
C ALA A 349 3.58 1.29 -21.52
N SER A 350 4.87 1.60 -21.40
CA SER A 350 5.96 0.90 -22.10
C SER A 350 6.65 -0.16 -21.25
N SER A 351 6.08 -0.55 -20.10
CA SER A 351 6.70 -1.49 -19.15
C SER A 351 8.13 -1.11 -18.72
N GLY A 352 8.42 0.20 -18.66
CA GLY A 352 9.74 0.76 -18.33
C GLY A 352 10.69 0.93 -19.53
N GLU A 353 10.37 0.38 -20.70
CA GLU A 353 11.22 0.41 -21.89
C GLU A 353 10.77 1.51 -22.88
N VAL A 354 11.03 2.76 -22.51
CA VAL A 354 10.82 3.89 -23.42
C VAL A 354 11.92 3.89 -24.48
N ALA A 355 11.55 4.00 -25.75
CA ALA A 355 12.54 4.10 -26.83
C ALA A 355 13.22 5.48 -26.80
N GLU A 356 14.55 5.50 -26.88
CA GLU A 356 15.33 6.74 -26.91
C GLU A 356 15.76 7.11 -28.34
N ILE A 357 15.66 8.40 -28.67
CA ILE A 357 16.13 8.96 -29.95
C ILE A 357 17.17 10.04 -29.69
N ALA A 358 18.35 9.84 -30.29
CA ALA A 358 19.46 10.77 -30.24
C ALA A 358 19.22 12.00 -31.15
N PRO A 359 19.87 13.15 -30.86
CA PRO A 359 19.72 14.34 -31.68
C PRO A 359 20.29 14.09 -33.09
N GLY A 360 19.48 14.28 -34.13
CA GLY A 360 19.88 14.07 -35.53
C GLY A 360 19.58 12.68 -36.08
N ALA A 361 19.05 11.75 -35.28
CA ALA A 361 18.46 10.53 -35.79
C ALA A 361 17.13 10.88 -36.49
N ALA A 362 17.09 10.73 -37.82
CA ALA A 362 15.87 10.88 -38.60
C ALA A 362 15.07 9.57 -38.53
N ASP A 363 14.54 9.25 -37.36
CA ASP A 363 13.82 8.00 -37.17
C ASP A 363 12.40 8.14 -37.73
N SER A 364 12.16 7.43 -38.82
CA SER A 364 10.84 7.34 -39.44
C SER A 364 9.82 6.77 -38.47
N ILE A 365 8.52 7.06 -38.67
CA ILE A 365 7.44 6.44 -37.87
C ILE A 365 7.55 4.90 -37.83
N THR A 366 8.03 4.28 -38.91
CA THR A 366 8.21 2.83 -38.96
C THR A 366 9.32 2.31 -38.06
N GLU A 367 10.38 3.09 -37.85
CA GLU A 367 11.47 2.77 -36.92
C GLU A 367 11.02 2.96 -35.49
N LEU A 368 10.35 4.08 -35.20
CA LEU A 368 9.83 4.36 -33.86
C LEU A 368 8.86 3.26 -33.40
N LEU A 369 7.93 2.82 -34.24
CA LEU A 369 6.98 1.76 -33.89
C LEU A 369 7.66 0.40 -33.59
N VAL A 370 8.79 0.12 -34.25
CA VAL A 370 9.57 -1.09 -34.00
C VAL A 370 10.41 -0.92 -32.72
N ALA A 371 11.03 0.23 -32.55
CA ALA A 371 11.85 0.56 -31.39
C ALA A 371 11.04 0.50 -30.09
N THR A 372 9.78 0.94 -30.12
CA THR A 372 8.88 0.85 -28.97
C THR A 372 8.20 -0.52 -28.80
N GLY A 373 8.51 -1.51 -29.65
CA GLY A 373 7.89 -2.83 -29.60
C GLY A 373 6.39 -2.88 -29.96
N LEU A 374 5.80 -1.77 -30.42
CA LEU A 374 4.39 -1.72 -30.82
C LEU A 374 4.12 -2.62 -32.03
N VAL A 375 5.13 -2.85 -32.88
CA VAL A 375 5.08 -3.80 -34.00
C VAL A 375 6.38 -4.59 -34.10
N ALA A 376 6.29 -5.84 -34.57
CA ALA A 376 7.45 -6.74 -34.65
C ALA A 376 8.42 -6.44 -35.82
N SER A 377 8.00 -5.65 -36.82
CA SER A 377 8.83 -5.34 -37.99
C SER A 377 8.36 -4.09 -38.74
N LYS A 378 9.25 -3.49 -39.53
CA LYS A 378 8.92 -2.34 -40.40
C LYS A 378 7.81 -2.66 -41.40
N GLY A 379 7.74 -3.90 -41.91
CA GLY A 379 6.64 -4.33 -42.79
C GLY A 379 5.29 -4.41 -42.06
N ALA A 380 5.28 -4.81 -40.79
CA ALA A 380 4.08 -4.73 -39.95
C ALA A 380 3.69 -3.27 -39.65
N ALA A 381 4.67 -2.39 -39.42
CA ALA A 381 4.45 -0.95 -39.23
C ALA A 381 3.69 -0.34 -40.41
N ARG A 382 4.20 -0.51 -41.63
CA ARG A 382 3.57 0.03 -42.86
C ARG A 382 2.13 -0.43 -43.05
N ARG A 383 1.85 -1.71 -42.84
CA ARG A 383 0.48 -2.26 -42.91
C ARG A 383 -0.43 -1.59 -41.88
N THR A 384 0.03 -1.48 -40.64
CA THR A 384 -0.74 -0.88 -39.55
C THR A 384 -1.05 0.61 -39.82
N ILE A 385 -0.10 1.35 -40.42
CA ILE A 385 -0.29 2.75 -40.82
C ILE A 385 -1.31 2.84 -41.97
N ALA A 386 -1.19 2.01 -43.01
CA ALA A 386 -2.13 1.98 -44.14
C ALA A 386 -3.56 1.64 -43.71
N GLU A 387 -3.72 0.81 -42.68
CA GLU A 387 -5.01 0.47 -42.05
C GLU A 387 -5.54 1.60 -41.13
N GLY A 388 -4.81 2.71 -40.97
CA GLY A 388 -5.19 3.84 -40.12
C GLY A 388 -5.08 3.54 -38.62
N GLY A 389 -4.27 2.54 -38.26
CA GLY A 389 -4.13 2.03 -36.90
C GLY A 389 -3.09 2.73 -36.04
N VAL A 390 -2.39 3.74 -36.55
CA VAL A 390 -1.30 4.45 -35.85
C VAL A 390 -1.67 5.91 -35.59
N SER A 391 -1.38 6.38 -34.37
CA SER A 391 -1.40 7.81 -34.04
C SER A 391 -0.17 8.23 -33.26
N VAL A 392 0.29 9.46 -33.50
CA VAL A 392 1.33 10.16 -32.73
C VAL A 392 0.65 11.34 -32.03
N ASN A 393 0.79 11.44 -30.70
CA ASN A 393 0.16 12.48 -29.89
C ASN A 393 -1.34 12.65 -30.19
N ASN A 394 -2.06 11.52 -30.27
CA ASN A 394 -3.47 11.44 -30.66
C ASN A 394 -3.83 11.87 -32.09
N VAL A 395 -2.85 12.31 -32.91
CA VAL A 395 -3.04 12.62 -34.33
C VAL A 395 -2.80 11.37 -35.17
N LYS A 396 -3.77 11.01 -36.02
CA LYS A 396 -3.62 9.84 -36.92
C LYS A 396 -2.53 10.08 -37.96
N ILE A 397 -1.65 9.10 -38.14
CA ILE A 397 -0.62 9.13 -39.17
C ILE A 397 -1.10 8.36 -40.40
N ALA A 398 -1.11 9.03 -41.56
CA ALA A 398 -1.64 8.49 -42.81
C ALA A 398 -0.54 7.98 -43.77
N THR A 399 0.73 8.32 -43.52
CA THR A 399 1.87 7.98 -44.38
C THR A 399 2.99 7.35 -43.56
N ASP A 400 3.66 6.35 -44.12
CA ASP A 400 4.84 5.72 -43.53
C ASP A 400 6.13 6.54 -43.72
N GLU A 401 6.05 7.64 -44.48
CA GLU A 401 7.12 8.63 -44.66
C GLU A 401 7.16 9.70 -43.55
N TRP A 402 6.24 9.62 -42.56
CA TRP A 402 6.22 10.59 -41.47
C TRP A 402 7.51 10.53 -40.63
N VAL A 403 8.06 11.70 -40.35
CA VAL A 403 9.25 11.91 -39.51
C VAL A 403 8.92 12.96 -38.46
N PRO A 404 9.25 12.73 -37.17
CA PRO A 404 8.95 13.66 -36.09
C PRO A 404 9.66 15.00 -36.28
N GLN A 405 8.90 16.09 -36.22
CA GLN A 405 9.41 17.45 -36.20
C GLN A 405 9.67 17.91 -34.76
N PRO A 406 10.56 18.89 -34.52
CA PRO A 406 10.81 19.42 -33.18
C PRO A 406 9.56 19.87 -32.42
N SER A 407 8.56 20.41 -33.14
CA SER A 407 7.27 20.85 -32.57
C SER A 407 6.35 19.71 -32.19
N ASP A 408 6.58 18.49 -32.69
CA ASP A 408 5.77 17.32 -32.33
C ASP A 408 6.14 16.78 -30.94
N PHE A 409 7.32 17.13 -30.42
CA PHE A 409 7.75 16.65 -29.11
C PHE A 409 7.05 17.43 -27.99
N LEU A 410 6.20 16.73 -27.24
CA LEU A 410 5.58 17.24 -26.02
C LEU A 410 6.68 17.54 -25.00
N HIS A 411 6.63 18.75 -24.42
CA HIS A 411 7.69 19.28 -23.56
C HIS A 411 9.09 19.26 -24.21
N GLY A 412 9.15 19.28 -25.56
CA GLY A 412 10.39 19.16 -26.32
C GLY A 412 11.09 17.80 -26.22
N ARG A 413 10.47 16.82 -25.54
CA ARG A 413 11.09 15.51 -25.22
C ARG A 413 10.29 14.28 -25.63
N TRP A 414 8.96 14.32 -25.58
CA TRP A 414 8.16 13.10 -25.60
C TRP A 414 7.29 12.97 -26.85
N LEU A 415 7.18 11.76 -27.39
CA LEU A 415 6.13 11.38 -28.33
C LEU A 415 5.29 10.25 -27.74
N VAL A 416 3.98 10.35 -27.89
CA VAL A 416 3.03 9.30 -27.52
C VAL A 416 2.65 8.53 -28.78
N LEU A 417 3.17 7.32 -28.94
CA LEU A 417 2.78 6.43 -30.03
C LEU A 417 1.63 5.54 -29.59
N ARG A 418 0.64 5.36 -30.46
CA ARG A 418 -0.47 4.44 -30.19
C ARG A 418 -0.77 3.56 -31.40
N ARG A 419 -0.96 2.27 -31.13
CA ARG A 419 -1.44 1.26 -32.06
C ARG A 419 -2.83 0.77 -31.66
N GLY A 420 -3.83 1.11 -32.47
CA GLY A 420 -5.23 0.81 -32.21
C GLY A 420 -5.74 1.57 -30.98
N LYS A 421 -6.61 0.93 -30.18
CA LYS A 421 -7.25 1.58 -29.01
C LYS A 421 -6.57 1.31 -27.67
N ARG A 422 -5.69 0.30 -27.57
CA ARG A 422 -5.19 -0.22 -26.29
C ARG A 422 -3.66 -0.22 -26.13
N ASN A 423 -2.91 -0.19 -27.23
CA ASN A 423 -1.45 -0.26 -27.15
C ASN A 423 -0.88 1.15 -27.28
N VAL A 424 -0.21 1.63 -26.24
CA VAL A 424 0.45 2.94 -26.20
C VAL A 424 1.91 2.70 -25.81
N ALA A 425 2.83 3.47 -26.39
CA ALA A 425 4.23 3.45 -26.01
C ALA A 425 4.84 4.85 -26.13
N GLY A 426 5.86 5.12 -25.32
CA GLY A 426 6.58 6.38 -25.30
C GLY A 426 7.85 6.35 -26.14
N VAL A 427 8.17 7.48 -26.73
CA VAL A 427 9.51 7.78 -27.27
C VAL A 427 10.05 9.01 -26.57
N GLN A 428 11.29 8.93 -26.11
CA GLN A 428 12.01 10.03 -25.45
C GLN A 428 13.16 10.51 -26.33
N ARG A 429 13.19 11.82 -26.60
CA ARG A 429 14.34 12.49 -27.17
C ARG A 429 15.38 12.72 -26.08
N VAL A 430 16.55 12.09 -26.24
CA VAL A 430 17.72 12.26 -25.38
C VAL A 430 18.66 13.27 -26.04
N GLY A 431 19.04 14.32 -25.32
CA GLY A 431 19.84 15.43 -25.85
C GLY A 431 19.66 16.71 -25.08
#